data_AF-A0A532ULH2-F1
#
_entry.id   AF-A0A532ULH2-F1
#
_cell.length_a   1.000
_cell.length_b   1.000
_cell.length_c   1.000
_cell.angle_alpha   90.00
_cell.angle_beta   90.00
_cell.angle_gamma   90.00
#
_symmetry.space_group_name_H-M   'P 1'
#
loop_
_entity.id
_entity.type
_entity.pdbx_description
1 polymer ?
#
loop_
_entity_poly.entity_id
_entity_poly.type
_entity_poly.pdbx_seq_one_letter_code
_entity_poly.pdbx_strand_id
1 'polypeptide(L)'
;MADTNRTIQELLSDYAGALRDGCVPVFLKSLTRHEGRMIAASGDFWDATEVVRILNGVGFADKAVTADVGLFMSRVDANIASRLKKTRSAPKRKRTNGTKSMAKMRRFEETI
;
A
#
# COMPACT_ATOMS: atom_id res chain seq x y z
N MET A 1 11.91 -24.71 -28.20
CA MET A 1 10.47 -24.48 -28.39
C MET A 1 10.34 -23.22 -29.23
N ALA A 2 9.49 -23.22 -30.26
CA ALA A 2 9.29 -22.03 -31.09
C ALA A 2 8.57 -20.98 -30.24
N ASP A 3 9.34 -20.10 -29.64
CA ASP A 3 8.85 -18.99 -28.83
C ASP A 3 8.22 -17.98 -29.79
N THR A 4 6.97 -18.23 -30.14
CA THR A 4 6.23 -17.40 -31.08
C THR A 4 5.77 -16.20 -30.27
N ASN A 5 6.41 -15.05 -30.48
CA ASN A 5 5.97 -13.80 -29.85
C ASN A 5 4.48 -13.58 -30.14
N ARG A 6 3.75 -13.09 -29.15
CA ARG A 6 2.32 -12.81 -29.30
C ARG A 6 2.10 -11.77 -30.39
N THR A 7 1.00 -11.92 -31.11
CA THR A 7 0.50 -10.94 -32.06
C THR A 7 -0.05 -9.71 -31.34
N ILE A 8 -0.20 -8.59 -32.05
CA ILE A 8 -0.80 -7.37 -31.50
C ILE A 8 -2.22 -7.62 -30.96
N GLN A 9 -3.00 -8.46 -31.63
CA GLN A 9 -4.36 -8.80 -31.22
C GLN A 9 -4.39 -9.64 -29.93
N GLU A 10 -3.46 -10.58 -29.78
CA GLU A 10 -3.30 -11.37 -28.54
C GLU A 10 -2.85 -10.46 -27.39
N LEU A 11 -1.88 -9.58 -27.64
CA LEU A 11 -1.41 -8.60 -26.66
C LEU A 11 -2.54 -7.66 -26.21
N LEU A 12 -3.42 -7.25 -27.13
CA LEU A 12 -4.58 -6.43 -26.81
C LEU A 12 -5.60 -7.18 -25.95
N SER A 13 -5.84 -8.45 -26.25
CA SER A 13 -6.74 -9.32 -25.48
C SER A 13 -6.21 -9.54 -24.06
N ASP A 14 -4.90 -9.80 -23.92
CA ASP A 14 -4.22 -9.92 -22.63
C ASP A 14 -4.27 -8.61 -21.84
N TYR A 15 -4.05 -7.46 -22.51
CA TYR A 15 -4.17 -6.15 -21.88
C TYR A 15 -5.59 -5.90 -21.35
N ALA A 16 -6.62 -6.20 -22.15
CA ALA A 16 -8.02 -6.02 -21.75
C ALA A 16 -8.38 -6.88 -20.53
N GLY A 17 -7.96 -8.14 -20.52
CA GLY A 17 -8.10 -9.03 -19.36
C GLY A 17 -7.40 -8.47 -18.13
N ALA A 18 -6.14 -8.03 -18.29
CA ALA A 18 -5.36 -7.47 -17.20
C ALA A 18 -5.94 -6.14 -16.67
N LEU A 19 -6.57 -5.34 -17.53
CA LEU A 19 -7.23 -4.11 -17.14
C LEU A 19 -8.51 -4.38 -16.34
N ARG A 20 -9.33 -5.33 -16.77
CA ARG A 20 -10.53 -5.77 -16.05
C ARG A 20 -10.20 -6.32 -14.67
N ASP A 21 -9.13 -7.11 -14.58
CA ASP A 21 -8.72 -7.81 -13.36
C ASP A 21 -7.82 -6.95 -12.45
N GLY A 22 -7.51 -5.71 -12.86
CA GLY A 22 -6.66 -4.78 -12.09
C GLY A 22 -5.19 -5.18 -12.02
N CYS A 23 -4.71 -6.02 -12.93
CA CYS A 23 -3.37 -6.60 -12.94
C CYS A 23 -2.50 -6.14 -14.14
N VAL A 24 -2.78 -4.97 -14.71
CA VAL A 24 -1.99 -4.35 -15.80
C VAL A 24 -0.47 -4.38 -15.56
N PRO A 25 0.07 -4.12 -14.34
CA PRO A 25 1.51 -4.22 -14.11
C PRO A 25 2.09 -5.62 -14.37
N VAL A 26 1.31 -6.68 -14.18
CA VAL A 26 1.72 -8.06 -14.47
C VAL A 26 1.78 -8.31 -15.97
N PHE A 27 0.80 -7.83 -16.72
CA PHE A 27 0.82 -7.86 -18.19
C PHE A 27 2.06 -7.13 -18.73
N LEU A 28 2.32 -5.90 -18.28
CA LEU A 28 3.48 -5.14 -18.76
C LEU A 28 4.82 -5.82 -18.46
N LYS A 29 4.91 -6.54 -17.33
CA LYS A 29 6.09 -7.33 -16.97
C LYS A 29 6.25 -8.61 -17.80
N SER A 30 5.16 -9.15 -18.35
CA SER A 30 5.21 -10.37 -19.17
C SER A 30 5.68 -10.11 -20.60
N LEU A 31 5.75 -8.84 -21.03
CA LEU A 31 6.15 -8.48 -22.37
C LEU A 31 7.62 -8.81 -22.62
N THR A 32 7.89 -9.48 -23.75
CA THR A 32 9.24 -9.55 -24.27
C THR A 32 9.66 -8.19 -24.83
N ARG A 33 10.97 -7.98 -25.00
CA ARG A 33 11.49 -6.75 -25.63
C ARG A 33 10.96 -6.56 -27.06
N HIS A 34 10.66 -7.65 -27.76
CA HIS A 34 10.09 -7.58 -29.10
C HIS A 34 8.63 -7.12 -29.05
N GLU A 35 7.81 -7.75 -28.22
CA GLU A 35 6.40 -7.40 -28.01
C GLU A 35 6.25 -5.95 -27.53
N GLY A 36 7.07 -5.51 -26.58
CA GLY A 36 7.07 -4.13 -26.11
C GLY A 36 7.38 -3.11 -27.22
N ARG A 37 8.29 -3.44 -28.15
CA ARG A 37 8.56 -2.58 -29.32
C ARG A 37 7.41 -2.59 -30.32
N MET A 38 6.77 -3.74 -30.55
CA MET A 38 5.60 -3.81 -31.43
C MET A 38 4.45 -2.97 -30.88
N ILE A 39 4.16 -3.09 -29.58
CA ILE A 39 3.15 -2.26 -28.90
C ILE A 39 3.49 -0.78 -29.03
N ALA A 40 4.74 -0.40 -28.75
CA ALA A 40 5.16 1.00 -28.81
C ALA A 40 5.01 1.63 -30.21
N ALA A 41 5.17 0.83 -31.27
CA ALA A 41 5.08 1.28 -32.66
C ALA A 41 3.66 1.13 -33.27
N SER A 42 2.73 0.45 -32.59
CA SER A 42 1.41 0.14 -33.13
C SER A 42 0.38 1.19 -32.70
N GLY A 43 -0.03 2.06 -33.63
CA GLY A 43 -1.13 3.00 -33.42
C GLY A 43 -2.44 2.28 -33.10
N ASP A 44 -2.77 1.24 -33.87
CA ASP A 44 -3.98 0.42 -33.68
C ASP A 44 -4.10 -0.15 -32.25
N PHE A 45 -2.97 -0.56 -31.66
CA PHE A 45 -2.96 -1.02 -30.27
C PHE A 45 -3.36 0.10 -29.32
N TRP A 46 -2.77 1.30 -29.45
CA TRP A 46 -3.07 2.42 -28.56
C TRP A 46 -4.52 2.89 -28.68
N ASP A 47 -5.03 3.01 -29.91
CA ASP A 47 -6.43 3.38 -30.16
C ASP A 47 -7.38 2.34 -29.55
N ALA A 48 -7.11 1.05 -29.75
CA ALA A 48 -7.91 0.00 -29.17
C ALA A 48 -7.84 -0.04 -27.63
N THR A 49 -6.66 0.19 -27.03
CA THR A 49 -6.55 0.26 -25.57
C THR A 49 -7.30 1.44 -24.96
N GLU A 50 -7.46 2.55 -25.69
CA GLU A 50 -8.29 3.67 -25.25
C GLU A 50 -9.77 3.28 -25.20
N VAL A 51 -10.28 2.64 -26.25
CA VAL A 51 -11.65 2.11 -26.27
C VAL A 51 -11.86 1.11 -25.13
N VAL A 52 -10.92 0.19 -24.91
CA VAL A 52 -10.97 -0.78 -23.80
C VAL A 52 -10.97 -0.08 -22.44
N ARG A 53 -10.19 0.99 -22.25
CA ARG A 53 -10.19 1.80 -21.02
C ARG A 53 -11.52 2.48 -20.78
N ILE A 54 -12.12 3.07 -21.80
CA ILE A 54 -13.45 3.71 -21.71
C ILE A 54 -14.49 2.67 -21.33
N LEU A 55 -14.54 1.54 -22.04
CA LEU A 55 -15.50 0.46 -21.76
C LEU A 55 -15.32 -0.12 -20.35
N ASN A 56 -14.07 -0.29 -19.90
CA ASN A 56 -13.79 -0.72 -18.54
C ASN A 56 -14.30 0.32 -17.52
N GLY A 57 -14.04 1.61 -17.76
CA GLY A 57 -14.55 2.70 -16.94
C GLY A 57 -16.08 2.71 -16.84
N VAL A 58 -16.78 2.56 -17.97
CA VAL A 58 -18.25 2.47 -18.01
C VAL A 58 -18.76 1.23 -17.25
N GLY A 59 -18.15 0.07 -17.45
CA GLY A 59 -18.52 -1.17 -16.75
C GLY A 59 -18.32 -1.14 -15.24
N PHE A 60 -17.46 -0.24 -14.76
CA PHE A 60 -17.23 0.01 -13.33
C PHE A 60 -17.88 1.29 -12.81
N ALA A 61 -18.49 2.13 -13.66
CA ALA A 61 -19.08 3.40 -13.26
C ALA A 61 -20.22 3.21 -12.24
N ASP A 62 -21.09 2.23 -12.45
CA ASP A 62 -22.16 1.87 -11.49
C ASP A 62 -21.63 1.22 -10.20
N LYS A 63 -20.40 0.70 -10.22
CA LYS A 63 -19.73 0.06 -9.07
C LYS A 63 -18.73 0.96 -8.38
N ALA A 64 -18.54 2.19 -8.86
CA ALA A 64 -17.68 3.17 -8.24
C ALA A 64 -18.33 3.65 -6.94
N VAL A 65 -18.12 2.87 -5.87
CA VAL A 65 -18.43 3.32 -4.51
C VAL A 65 -17.62 4.60 -4.31
N THR A 66 -18.32 5.73 -4.24
CA THR A 66 -17.71 6.99 -3.81
C THR A 66 -16.94 6.69 -2.54
N ALA A 67 -15.62 6.86 -2.58
CA ALA A 67 -14.78 6.64 -1.41
C ALA A 67 -15.42 7.41 -0.24
N ASP A 68 -15.72 6.70 0.85
CA ASP A 68 -16.34 7.32 2.02
C ASP A 68 -15.31 8.25 2.66
N VAL A 69 -15.36 9.51 2.24
CA VAL A 69 -14.52 10.59 2.76
C VAL A 69 -14.73 10.73 4.27
N GLY A 70 -15.94 10.42 4.78
CA GLY A 70 -16.25 10.41 6.21
C GLY A 70 -15.45 9.37 6.97
N LEU A 71 -15.28 8.17 6.42
CA LEU A 71 -14.45 7.11 7.01
C LEU A 71 -12.95 7.49 6.99
N PHE A 72 -12.48 8.13 5.92
CA PHE A 72 -11.11 8.64 5.84
C PHE A 72 -10.85 9.74 6.88
N MET A 73 -11.74 10.74 6.97
CA MET A 73 -11.66 11.81 7.98
C MET A 73 -11.70 11.24 9.40
N SER A 74 -12.60 10.29 9.67
CA SER A 74 -12.69 9.63 10.99
C SER A 74 -11.39 8.92 11.39
N ARG A 75 -10.70 8.27 10.44
CA ARG A 75 -9.40 7.62 10.69
C ARG A 75 -8.29 8.65 10.95
N VAL A 76 -8.30 9.77 10.23
CA VAL A 76 -7.37 10.88 10.44
C VAL A 76 -7.57 11.47 11.83
N ASP A 77 -8.80 11.79 12.21
CA ASP A 77 -9.14 12.32 13.54
C ASP A 77 -8.74 11.36 14.67
N ALA A 78 -9.02 10.06 14.50
CA ALA A 78 -8.59 9.03 15.45
C ALA A 78 -7.06 8.98 15.60
N ASN A 79 -6.31 9.15 14.51
CA ASN A 79 -4.84 9.16 14.53
C ASN A 79 -4.30 10.44 15.19
N ILE A 80 -4.89 11.61 14.92
CA ILE A 80 -4.56 12.88 15.58
C ILE A 80 -4.81 12.77 17.08
N ALA A 81 -6.00 12.29 17.49
CA ALA A 81 -6.36 12.10 18.88
C ALA A 81 -5.43 11.09 19.59
N SER A 82 -5.05 9.99 18.92
CA SER A 82 -4.09 9.01 19.43
C SER A 82 -2.72 9.63 19.69
N ARG A 83 -2.22 10.45 18.76
CA ARG A 83 -0.93 11.16 18.92
C ARG A 83 -0.98 12.19 20.05
N LEU A 84 -2.08 12.93 20.18
CA LEU A 84 -2.30 13.88 21.27
C LEU A 84 -2.38 13.19 22.64
N LYS A 85 -3.00 12.00 22.72
CA LYS A 85 -2.98 11.19 23.94
C LYS A 85 -1.56 10.68 24.24
N LYS A 86 -0.80 10.27 23.22
CA LYS A 86 0.59 9.80 23.38
C LYS A 86 1.54 10.90 23.87
N THR A 87 1.35 12.15 23.45
CA THR A 87 2.13 13.30 23.97
C THR A 87 1.73 13.69 25.39
N ARG A 88 0.45 13.51 25.77
CA ARG A 88 -0.05 13.82 27.12
C ARG A 88 0.34 12.76 28.16
N SER A 89 0.56 11.51 27.74
CA SER A 89 0.91 10.38 28.61
C SER A 89 2.42 10.13 28.76
N ALA A 90 3.30 10.99 28.21
CA ALA A 90 4.73 10.89 28.49
C ALA A 90 4.98 11.12 29.99
N PRO A 91 5.45 10.11 30.76
CA PRO A 91 5.66 10.30 32.19
C PRO A 91 6.83 11.27 32.40
N LYS A 92 6.58 12.37 33.12
CA LYS A 92 7.65 13.17 33.73
C LYS A 92 8.48 12.23 34.60
N ARG A 93 9.66 11.82 34.12
CA ARG A 93 10.70 11.16 34.91
C ARG A 93 10.98 12.04 36.13
N LYS A 94 10.43 11.67 37.30
CA LYS A 94 10.83 12.22 38.59
C LYS A 94 12.30 11.79 38.78
N ARG A 95 13.23 12.69 38.48
CA ARG A 95 14.63 12.55 38.91
C ARG A 95 14.63 12.58 40.44
N THR A 96 14.62 11.42 41.06
CA THR A 96 15.04 11.28 42.46
C THR A 96 16.56 11.45 42.47
N ASN A 97 17.01 12.67 42.78
CA ASN A 97 18.41 12.92 43.11
C ASN A 97 18.73 12.06 44.34
N GLY A 98 19.55 11.03 44.12
CA GLY A 98 20.08 10.19 45.18
C GLY A 98 20.96 11.01 46.11
N THR A 99 20.39 11.43 47.24
CA THR A 99 21.15 11.83 48.42
C THR A 99 21.78 10.57 49.01
N LYS A 100 23.09 10.44 48.83
CA LYS A 100 23.94 9.55 49.62
C LYS A 100 23.71 9.87 51.10
N SER A 101 23.19 8.91 51.86
CA SER A 101 23.24 8.93 53.32
C SER A 101 23.58 7.53 53.80
N MET A 102 24.68 7.47 54.53
CA MET A 102 25.26 6.30 55.17
C MET A 102 24.29 5.69 56.20
N ALA A 103 24.01 4.40 56.10
CA ALA A 103 23.61 3.61 57.25
C ALA A 103 24.05 2.15 57.06
N LYS A 104 25.26 1.92 57.56
CA LYS A 104 26.00 0.67 57.68
C LYS A 104 25.17 -0.38 58.45
N MET A 105 24.77 -1.44 57.75
CA MET A 105 24.88 -2.85 58.13
C MET A 105 24.88 -3.16 59.64
N ARG A 106 23.74 -3.59 60.20
CA ARG A 106 23.64 -4.55 61.32
C ARG A 106 22.29 -5.29 61.29
N ARG A 107 22.29 -6.52 60.78
CA ARG A 107 21.41 -7.62 61.22
C ARG A 107 22.23 -8.91 61.15
N PHE A 108 22.81 -9.27 62.30
CA PHE A 108 23.04 -10.66 62.70
C PHE A 108 21.87 -10.95 63.65
N GLU A 109 20.90 -11.74 63.21
CA GLU A 109 20.74 -13.19 63.47
C GLU A 109 19.82 -13.43 64.66
N GLU A 110 18.98 -14.44 64.48
CA GLU A 110 17.84 -14.86 65.29
C GLU A 110 18.24 -15.30 66.70
N THR A 111 17.43 -14.93 67.68
CA THR A 111 17.39 -15.60 68.98
C THR A 111 16.30 -16.67 68.94
N ILE A 112 16.66 -17.85 69.43
CA ILE A 112 15.83 -19.02 69.73
C ILE A 112 14.58 -18.64 70.53
#